data_AF-A0A957U8A7-F1
#
_entry.id   AF-A0A957U8A7-F1
#
_cell.length_a   1.000
_cell.length_b   1.000
_cell.length_c   1.000
_cell.angle_alpha   90.00
_cell.angle_beta   90.00
_cell.angle_gamma   90.00
#
_symmetry.space_group_name_H-M   'P 1'
#
loop_
_entity.id
_entity.type
_entity.pdbx_description
1 polymer ?
#
loop_
_entity_poly.entity_id
_entity_poly.type
_entity_poly.pdbx_seq_one_letter_code
_entity_poly.pdbx_strand_id
1 'polypeptide(L)' 'MAKITRFWHRYKWSYFFIAPSMILFFLFIGYPVLRAVVLAFQKVSLRSTEWTGLKNFVDVFSSRLFLDSMWHT' A
#
# COMPACT_ATOMS: atom_id res chain seq x y z
N MET A 1 4.09 -32.63 13.21
CA MET A 1 5.03 -32.26 12.11
C MET A 1 4.74 -32.96 10.78
N ALA A 2 4.44 -34.27 10.74
CA ALA A 2 4.21 -35.03 9.49
C ALA A 2 3.07 -34.50 8.57
N LYS A 3 2.06 -33.81 9.13
CA LYS A 3 0.98 -33.22 8.31
C LYS A 3 1.45 -32.01 7.48
N ILE A 4 2.35 -31.19 8.04
CA ILE A 4 2.87 -29.97 7.40
C ILE A 4 3.78 -30.36 6.23
N THR A 5 4.64 -31.35 6.42
CA THR A 5 5.54 -31.84 5.35
C THR A 5 4.77 -32.45 4.19
N ARG A 6 3.70 -33.21 4.47
CA ARG A 6 2.81 -33.77 3.44
C ARG A 6 2.04 -32.67 2.68
N PHE A 7 1.58 -31.64 3.38
CA PHE A 7 0.92 -30.48 2.75
C PHE A 7 1.89 -29.75 1.81
N TRP A 8 3.10 -29.44 2.29
CA TRP A 8 4.10 -28.72 1.50
C TRP A 8 4.52 -29.52 0.25
N HIS A 9 4.73 -30.83 0.36
CA HIS A 9 5.01 -31.68 -0.80
C HIS A 9 3.90 -31.66 -1.86
N ARG A 10 2.64 -31.52 -1.45
CA ARG A 10 1.48 -31.49 -2.36
C ARG A 10 1.34 -30.16 -3.10
N TYR A 11 1.67 -29.03 -2.46
CA TYR A 11 1.36 -27.70 -2.99
C TYR A 11 2.59 -26.85 -3.36
N LYS A 12 3.82 -27.29 -3.05
CA LYS A 12 5.06 -26.51 -3.31
C LYS A 12 5.17 -26.02 -4.75
N TRP A 13 4.77 -26.84 -5.73
CA TRP A 13 4.85 -26.47 -7.14
C TRP A 13 3.83 -25.39 -7.51
N SER A 14 2.62 -25.46 -6.96
CA SER A 14 1.62 -24.39 -7.15
C SER A 14 2.12 -23.05 -6.62
N TYR A 15 2.76 -23.04 -5.45
CA TYR A 15 3.38 -21.83 -4.90
C TYR A 15 4.60 -21.37 -5.70
N PHE A 16 5.42 -22.29 -6.21
CA PHE A 16 6.58 -21.96 -7.05
C PHE A 16 6.17 -21.24 -8.34
N PHE A 17 5.08 -21.68 -8.99
CA PHE A 17 4.62 -21.06 -10.24
C PHE A 17 3.97 -19.69 -10.03
N ILE A 18 3.27 -19.46 -8.90
CA ILE A 18 2.67 -18.16 -8.62
C ILE A 18 3.68 -17.16 -8.02
N ALA A 19 4.76 -17.65 -7.40
CA ALA A 19 5.74 -16.83 -6.70
C ALA A 19 6.33 -15.68 -7.55
N PRO A 20 6.76 -15.87 -8.81
CA PRO A 20 7.31 -14.78 -9.62
C PRO A 20 6.32 -13.62 -9.80
N SER A 21 5.06 -13.94 -10.13
CA SER A 21 4.01 -12.94 -10.28
C SER A 21 3.68 -12.25 -8.96
N MET A 22 3.64 -12.99 -7.84
CA MET A 22 3.42 -12.39 -6.52
C MET A 22 4.57 -11.48 -6.09
N ILE A 23 5.82 -11.86 -6.37
CA ILE A 23 6.99 -11.03 -6.07
C ILE A 23 6.89 -9.71 -6.83
N LEU A 24 6.61 -9.76 -8.13
CA LEU A 24 6.43 -8.56 -8.95
C LEU A 24 5.25 -7.71 -8.44
N PHE A 25 4.13 -8.34 -8.11
CA PHE A 25 2.99 -7.65 -7.52
C PHE A 25 3.36 -6.92 -6.23
N PHE A 26 4.03 -7.58 -5.28
CA PHE A 26 4.41 -6.91 -4.04
C PHE A 26 5.47 -5.84 -4.23
N LEU A 27 6.38 -6.00 -5.18
CA LEU A 27 7.45 -5.04 -5.43
C LEU A 27 6.93 -3.77 -6.13
N PHE A 28 6.06 -3.92 -7.12
CA PHE A 28 5.60 -2.82 -7.96
C PHE A 28 4.22 -2.27 -7.59
N ILE A 29 3.39 -3.04 -6.88
CA ILE A 29 2.04 -2.60 -6.48
C ILE A 29 1.95 -2.54 -4.96
N GLY A 30 2.22 -3.65 -4.27
CA GLY A 30 2.09 -3.73 -2.81
C GLY A 30 2.93 -2.69 -2.08
N TYR A 31 4.23 -2.64 -2.37
CA TYR A 31 5.16 -1.72 -1.73
C TYR A 31 4.82 -0.25 -2.02
N PRO A 32 4.60 0.19 -3.28
CA PRO A 32 4.20 1.57 -3.55
C PRO A 32 2.87 1.96 -2.90
N VAL A 33 1.87 1.07 -2.89
CA VAL A 33 0.59 1.33 -2.21
C VAL A 33 0.80 1.52 -0.71
N LEU A 34 1.54 0.62 -0.05
CA LEU A 34 1.83 0.75 1.38
C LEU A 34 2.60 2.05 1.67
N ARG A 35 3.57 2.41 0.82
CA ARG A 35 4.30 3.68 0.94
C ARG A 35 3.37 4.87 0.76
N ALA A 36 2.47 4.86 -0.21
CA ALA A 36 1.50 5.94 -0.41
C ALA A 36 0.56 6.08 0.79
N VAL A 37 0.13 4.96 1.39
CA VAL A 37 -0.65 4.97 2.63
C VAL A 37 0.15 5.64 3.74
N VAL A 38 1.40 5.25 4.00
CA VAL A 38 2.23 5.89 5.04
C VAL A 38 2.42 7.39 4.77
N LEU A 39 2.69 7.76 3.52
CA LEU A 39 2.87 9.15 3.10
C LEU A 39 1.62 9.99 3.32
N ALA A 40 0.42 9.42 3.17
CA ALA A 40 -0.83 10.15 3.40
C ALA A 40 -0.96 10.66 4.86
N PHE A 41 -0.33 9.99 5.82
CA PHE A 41 -0.27 10.40 7.23
C PHE A 41 0.96 11.25 7.59
N GLN A 42 1.79 11.58 6.60
CA GLN A 42 3.01 12.36 6.77
C GLN A 42 2.91 13.68 6.00
N LYS A 43 3.45 14.74 6.57
CA LYS A 43 3.75 15.96 5.82
C LYS A 43 5.17 15.85 5.29
N VAL A 44 5.29 15.60 3.98
CA VAL A 44 6.58 15.44 3.30
C VAL A 44 6.90 16.69 2.49
N SER A 45 8.10 17.22 2.69
CA SER A 45 8.68 18.31 1.91
C SER A 45 10.05 17.87 1.36
N LEU A 46 10.67 18.72 0.52
CA LEU A 46 12.01 18.46 0.00
C LEU A 46 13.10 18.35 1.08
N ARG A 47 12.85 18.89 2.27
CA ARG A 47 13.85 18.98 3.36
C ARG A 47 13.47 18.21 4.62
N SER A 48 12.20 17.90 4.83
CA SER A 48 11.73 17.25 6.06
C SER A 48 10.55 16.32 5.79
N THR A 49 10.42 15.30 6.64
CA THR A 49 9.25 14.44 6.73
C THR A 49 8.80 14.41 8.18
N GLU A 50 7.56 14.83 8.41
CA GLU A 50 6.97 14.87 9.74
C GLU A 50 5.71 14.01 9.76
N TRP A 51 5.52 13.22 10.83
CA TRP A 51 4.29 12.49 11.03
C TRP A 51 3.20 13.45 11.53
N THR A 52 2.14 13.61 10.74
CA THR A 52 1.04 14.56 11.06
C THR A 52 -0.28 13.85 11.30
N GLY A 53 -0.31 12.51 11.27
CA GLY A 53 -1.50 11.71 11.53
C GLY A 53 -2.60 12.03 10.52
N LEU A 54 -3.78 12.42 11.01
CA LEU A 54 -4.94 12.68 10.16
C LEU A 54 -5.02 14.12 9.61
N LYS A 55 -4.05 14.98 9.94
CA LYS A 55 -4.11 16.40 9.59
C LYS A 55 -4.27 16.65 8.08
N ASN A 56 -3.51 15.93 7.25
CA ASN A 56 -3.61 16.07 5.79
C ASN A 56 -5.02 15.78 5.26
N PHE A 57 -5.69 14.78 5.82
CA PHE A 57 -7.06 14.44 5.44
C PHE A 57 -8.03 15.56 5.84
N VAL A 58 -7.93 16.06 7.08
CA VAL A 58 -8.75 17.19 7.54
C VAL A 58 -8.55 18.42 6.65
N ASP A 59 -7.30 18.75 6.31
CA ASP A 59 -6.96 19.89 5.47
C ASP A 59 -7.57 19.78 4.06
N VAL A 60 -7.51 18.58 3.45
CA VAL A 60 -8.10 18.30 2.13
C VAL A 60 -9.63 18.35 2.17
N PHE A 61 -10.26 17.67 3.13
CA PHE A 61 -11.73 17.65 3.24
C PHE A 61 -12.34 18.98 3.69
N SER A 62 -11.55 19.86 4.31
CA SER A 62 -11.99 21.22 4.66
C SER A 62 -11.78 22.23 3.52
N SER A 63 -11.07 21.85 2.46
CA SER A 63 -10.78 22.72 1.32
C SER A 63 -11.98 22.80 0.38
N ARG A 64 -12.60 23.99 0.29
CA ARG A 64 -13.69 24.25 -0.68
C ARG A 64 -13.24 23.95 -2.11
N LEU A 65 -12.05 24.41 -2.49
CA LEU A 65 -11.49 24.17 -3.82
C LEU A 65 -11.41 22.67 -4.15
N PHE A 66 -10.99 21.85 -3.19
CA PHE A 66 -10.89 20.41 -3.39
C PHE A 66 -12.29 19.78 -3.55
N LEU A 67 -13.24 20.15 -2.70
CA LEU A 67 -14.61 19.65 -2.77
C LEU A 67 -15.31 20.06 -4.07
N ASP A 68 -15.13 21.31 -4.50
CA ASP A 68 -15.68 21.82 -5.75
C ASP A 68 -15.11 21.04 -6.95
N SER A 69 -13.79 20.79 -6.94
CA SER A 69 -13.13 20.01 -7.99
C SER A 69 -13.64 18.55 -8.05
N MET A 70 -13.85 17.94 -6.88
CA MET A 70 -14.39 16.58 -6.78
C MET A 70 -15.84 16.48 -7.27
N TRP A 71 -16.65 17.52 -7.11
CA TRP A 71 -18.03 17.56 -7.60
C TRP A 71 -18.13 17.68 -9.12
N HIS A 72 -17.15 18.35 -9.74
CA HIS A 72 -17.10 18.57 -11.18
C HIS A 72 -16.29 17.52 -11.96
N THR A 73 -15.81 16.47 -11.30
CA THR A 73 -15.13 15.31 -11.92
C THR A 73 -16.12 14.16 -12.10
#